data_AF-A0A0M4T1P6-F1
#
_entry.id   AF-A0A0M4T1P6-F1
#
_cell.length_a   1.000
_cell.length_b   1.000
_cell.length_c   1.000
_cell.angle_alpha   90.00
_cell.angle_beta   90.00
_cell.angle_gamma   90.00
#
_symmetry.space_group_name_H-M   'P 1'
#
loop_
_entity.id
_entity.type
_entity.pdbx_description
1 polymer ?
#
loop_
_entity_poly.entity_id
_entity_poly.type
_entity_poly.pdbx_seq_one_letter_code
_entity_poly.pdbx_strand_id
1 'polypeptide(L)'
;MSKIIYDVVQRFEVENGVPRLVSTNIQVIEGGEDLLSLAINMLAKLGFYDKFEENQTSQYIGYRLKNPGKGVKRYQLVLAPRKEGLCISISKDVLIPNILCLQYSNVWNEEPSTDLGKFWILPSKEDRFWESMQFNYPNLLTLGQTTGTFALNKREEIEYYSNEFSNFNINEYRNFINSPEEFDIKSMGSSDYYLLFHDDKLFPYTWQVCISSKEVLEEFISYFAKIILEQ
;
A
#
# COMPACT_ATOMS: atom_id res chain seq x y z
N MET A 1 -11.26 -25.97 22.75
CA MET A 1 -12.40 -25.05 22.58
C MET A 1 -11.87 -23.79 21.92
N SER A 2 -12.34 -23.45 20.73
CA SER A 2 -11.99 -22.17 20.08
C SER A 2 -12.63 -21.04 20.90
N LYS A 3 -11.85 -19.99 21.20
CA LYS A 3 -12.40 -18.77 21.81
C LYS A 3 -13.09 -18.00 20.70
N ILE A 4 -14.34 -17.60 20.92
CA ILE A 4 -15.05 -16.65 20.05
C ILE A 4 -14.74 -15.26 20.61
N ILE A 5 -14.13 -14.42 19.78
CA ILE A 5 -13.78 -13.04 20.14
C ILE A 5 -14.74 -12.12 19.39
N TYR A 6 -15.15 -11.03 20.04
CA TYR A 6 -16.01 -10.01 19.46
C TYR A 6 -15.23 -8.70 19.44
N ASP A 7 -15.16 -8.04 18.29
CA ASP A 7 -14.79 -6.63 18.24
C ASP A 7 -16.06 -5.79 18.40
N VAL A 8 -16.06 -4.88 19.38
CA VAL A 8 -17.22 -4.09 19.77
C VAL A 8 -16.85 -2.62 19.76
N VAL A 9 -17.36 -1.89 18.76
CA VAL A 9 -17.22 -0.44 18.68
C VAL A 9 -18.54 0.21 19.10
N GLN A 10 -18.50 0.91 20.24
CA GLN A 10 -19.63 1.70 20.75
C GLN A 10 -19.35 3.19 20.57
N ARG A 11 -20.33 3.92 20.06
CA ARG A 11 -20.28 5.39 19.96
C ARG A 11 -21.27 5.98 20.93
N PHE A 12 -20.76 6.88 21.77
CA PHE A 12 -21.59 7.66 22.68
C PHE A 12 -21.56 9.13 22.27
N GLU A 13 -22.71 9.78 22.34
CA GLU A 13 -22.86 11.22 22.23
C GLU A 13 -23.25 11.76 23.61
N VAL A 14 -22.59 12.81 24.08
CA VAL A 14 -22.86 13.40 25.38
C VAL A 14 -23.69 14.66 25.19
N GLU A 15 -24.96 14.60 25.57
CA GLU A 15 -25.89 15.73 25.50
C GLU A 15 -26.29 16.14 26.92
N ASN A 16 -26.04 17.40 27.29
CA ASN A 16 -26.29 17.94 28.64
C ASN A 16 -25.65 17.11 29.78
N GLY A 17 -24.45 16.58 29.55
CA GLY A 17 -23.72 15.77 30.54
C GLY A 17 -24.22 14.32 30.65
N VAL A 18 -25.18 13.90 29.82
CA VAL A 18 -25.69 12.54 29.80
C VAL A 18 -25.14 11.80 28.56
N PRO A 19 -24.36 10.73 28.74
CA PRO A 19 -23.91 9.91 27.62
C PRO A 19 -25.07 9.08 27.05
N ARG A 20 -25.26 9.16 25.73
CA ARG A 20 -26.23 8.39 24.96
C ARG A 20 -25.51 7.52 23.95
N LEU A 21 -25.79 6.22 23.97
CA LEU A 21 -25.27 5.29 22.97
C LEU A 21 -25.96 5.53 21.62
N VAL A 22 -25.19 5.95 20.62
CA VAL A 22 -25.68 6.29 19.27
C VAL A 22 -25.56 5.11 18.32
N SER A 23 -24.50 4.31 18.46
CA SER A 23 -24.30 3.14 17.60
C SER A 23 -23.44 2.09 18.28
N THR A 24 -23.76 0.82 18.04
CA THR A 24 -22.92 -0.31 18.40
C THR A 24 -22.67 -1.16 17.16
N ASN A 25 -21.42 -1.40 16.82
CA ASN A 25 -21.03 -2.32 15.77
C ASN A 25 -20.34 -3.53 16.42
N ILE A 26 -20.83 -4.74 16.12
CA ILE A 26 -20.32 -5.99 16.68
C ILE A 26 -19.94 -6.88 15.51
N GLN A 27 -18.68 -7.29 15.45
CA GLN A 27 -18.22 -8.30 14.51
C GLN A 27 -17.79 -9.55 15.28
N VAL A 28 -18.30 -10.71 14.85
CA VAL A 28 -17.89 -12.01 15.37
C VAL A 28 -16.60 -12.41 14.68
N ILE A 29 -15.56 -12.71 15.46
CA ILE A 29 -14.30 -13.22 14.96
C ILE A 29 -14.27 -14.72 15.27
N GLU A 30 -14.68 -15.54 14.30
CA GLU A 30 -14.56 -16.99 14.40
C GLU A 30 -13.09 -17.40 14.18
N GLY A 31 -12.45 -17.91 15.24
CA GLY A 31 -11.19 -18.67 15.12
C GLY A 31 -9.89 -17.98 15.50
N GLY A 32 -9.89 -16.74 16.02
CA GLY A 32 -8.63 -16.11 16.43
C GLY A 32 -8.70 -14.62 16.77
N GLU A 33 -7.52 -14.04 16.91
CA GLU A 33 -7.22 -12.62 17.06
C GLU A 33 -7.64 -11.83 15.82
N ASP A 34 -8.29 -10.67 15.97
CA ASP A 34 -8.65 -9.80 14.84
C ASP A 34 -7.40 -9.18 14.19
N LEU A 35 -7.53 -8.73 12.94
CA LEU A 35 -6.40 -8.18 12.18
C LEU A 35 -5.73 -6.99 12.87
N LEU A 36 -6.49 -6.12 13.56
CA LEU A 36 -5.93 -4.99 14.28
C LEU A 36 -5.11 -5.47 15.48
N SER A 37 -5.68 -6.35 16.31
CA SER A 37 -4.97 -6.96 17.45
C SER A 37 -3.71 -7.70 16.98
N LEU A 38 -3.79 -8.45 15.89
CA LEU A 38 -2.66 -9.16 15.31
C LEU A 38 -1.56 -8.19 14.89
N ALA A 39 -1.90 -7.13 14.16
CA ALA A 39 -0.94 -6.11 13.76
C ALA A 39 -0.27 -5.45 14.98
N ILE A 40 -1.04 -5.07 16.00
CA ILE A 40 -0.52 -4.50 17.26
C ILE A 40 0.46 -5.46 17.92
N ASN A 41 0.09 -6.73 18.07
CA ASN A 41 0.94 -7.74 18.71
C ASN A 41 2.21 -8.03 17.91
N MET A 42 2.16 -7.96 16.58
CA MET A 42 3.35 -8.07 15.73
C MET A 42 4.28 -6.87 15.90
N LEU A 43 3.75 -5.65 15.86
CA LEU A 43 4.54 -4.43 16.10
C LEU A 43 5.18 -4.45 17.49
N ALA A 44 4.44 -4.87 18.52
CA ALA A 44 4.97 -5.04 19.87
C ALA A 44 6.20 -5.96 19.89
N LYS A 45 6.09 -7.14 19.27
CA LYS A 45 7.18 -8.13 19.19
C LYS A 45 8.40 -7.64 18.41
N LEU A 46 8.20 -6.75 17.45
CA LEU A 46 9.27 -6.12 16.66
C LEU A 46 9.95 -4.95 17.40
N GLY A 47 9.52 -4.60 18.62
CA GLY A 47 10.10 -3.51 19.40
C GLY A 47 9.63 -2.12 18.96
N PHE A 48 8.48 -2.02 18.28
CA PHE A 48 7.95 -0.74 17.80
C PHE A 48 7.75 0.26 18.94
N TYR A 49 7.28 -0.22 20.10
CA TYR A 49 7.06 0.61 21.28
C TYR A 49 8.33 1.16 21.92
N ASP A 50 9.52 0.70 21.54
CA ASP A 50 10.77 1.28 22.03
C ASP A 50 11.03 2.64 21.36
N LYS A 51 10.81 2.73 20.04
CA LYS A 51 11.06 3.92 19.22
C LYS A 51 9.85 4.83 19.00
N PHE A 52 8.64 4.26 19.00
CA PHE A 52 7.41 4.97 18.64
C PHE A 52 6.50 5.17 19.84
N GLU A 53 5.80 6.30 19.87
CA GLU A 53 4.64 6.55 20.70
C GLU A 53 3.36 6.25 19.91
N GLU A 54 2.39 5.62 20.58
CA GLU A 54 1.10 5.25 20.04
C GLU A 54 0.05 6.31 20.44
N ASN A 55 -0.73 6.77 19.46
CA ASN A 55 -1.92 7.57 19.67
C ASN A 55 -3.14 6.83 19.12
N GLN A 56 -4.02 6.41 20.03
CA GLN A 56 -5.27 5.75 19.68
C GLN A 56 -6.44 6.74 19.65
N THR A 57 -7.24 6.64 18.60
CA THR A 57 -8.53 7.34 18.47
C THR A 57 -9.63 6.30 18.24
N SER A 58 -10.88 6.75 18.16
CA SER A 58 -12.00 5.89 17.79
C SER A 58 -11.96 5.40 16.34
N GLN A 59 -11.09 5.96 15.49
CA GLN A 59 -11.07 5.69 14.05
C GLN A 59 -9.78 5.02 13.56
N TYR A 60 -8.69 5.15 14.31
CA TYR A 60 -7.36 4.66 13.95
C TYR A 60 -6.41 4.62 15.16
N ILE A 61 -5.33 3.86 15.01
CA ILE A 61 -4.15 3.85 15.88
C ILE A 61 -2.97 4.37 15.05
N GLY A 62 -2.33 5.44 15.49
CA GLY A 62 -1.18 6.04 14.82
C GLY A 62 0.10 5.88 15.64
N TYR A 63 1.20 5.53 14.97
CA TYR A 63 2.53 5.42 15.55
C TYR A 63 3.43 6.53 15.02
N ARG A 64 4.01 7.33 15.90
CA ARG A 64 4.97 8.39 15.55
C ARG A 64 6.23 8.27 16.42
N LEU A 65 7.37 8.78 15.95
CA LEU A 65 8.62 8.70 16.71
C LEU A 65 8.49 9.42 18.06
N LYS A 66 9.00 8.82 19.14
CA LYS A 66 9.00 9.45 20.48
C LYS A 66 9.87 10.71 20.54
N ASN A 67 11.01 10.68 19.86
CA ASN A 67 11.98 11.78 19.80
C ASN A 67 12.16 12.22 18.34
N PRO A 68 11.14 12.82 17.72
CA PRO A 68 11.27 13.25 16.33
C PRO A 68 12.28 14.38 16.24
N GLY A 69 13.16 14.34 15.22
CA GLY A 69 13.97 15.50 14.86
C GLY A 69 13.08 16.73 14.61
N LYS A 70 13.68 17.94 14.61
CA LYS A 70 12.92 19.20 14.40
C LYS A 70 12.03 19.08 13.14
N GLY A 71 10.71 19.10 13.33
CA GLY A 71 9.72 19.12 12.25
C GLY A 71 9.00 17.78 11.95
N VAL A 72 9.43 16.64 12.51
CA VAL A 72 8.87 15.32 12.14
C VAL A 72 7.76 14.88 13.09
N LYS A 73 6.66 15.64 13.16
CA LYS A 73 5.48 15.27 14.01
C LYS A 73 4.49 14.30 13.34
N ARG A 74 4.85 13.73 12.19
CA ARG A 74 3.97 12.90 11.36
C ARG A 74 3.92 11.45 11.89
N TYR A 75 2.81 10.77 11.67
CA TYR A 75 2.72 9.34 11.89
C TYR A 75 3.54 8.61 10.84
N GLN A 76 4.30 7.60 11.24
CA GLN A 76 5.05 6.72 10.32
C GLN A 76 4.22 5.52 9.89
N LEU A 77 3.29 5.10 10.75
CA LEU A 77 2.36 4.01 10.51
C LEU A 77 1.01 4.36 11.12
N VAL A 78 -0.07 4.13 10.38
CA VAL A 78 -1.44 4.25 10.88
C VAL A 78 -2.20 2.97 10.57
N LEU A 79 -2.90 2.43 11.58
CA LEU A 79 -3.78 1.28 11.48
C LEU A 79 -5.22 1.74 11.67
N ALA A 80 -6.10 1.42 10.73
CA ALA A 80 -7.49 1.83 10.75
C ALA A 80 -8.40 0.64 10.40
N PRO A 81 -9.12 0.05 11.36
CA PRO A 81 -10.11 -0.98 11.04
C PRO A 81 -11.25 -0.37 10.22
N ARG A 82 -11.59 -1.03 9.12
CA ARG A 82 -12.68 -0.66 8.19
C ARG A 82 -13.50 -1.90 7.83
N LYS A 83 -14.63 -1.69 7.16
CA LYS A 83 -15.53 -2.78 6.76
C LYS A 83 -14.84 -3.80 5.84
N GLU A 84 -13.91 -3.32 5.01
CA GLU A 84 -13.18 -4.12 4.02
C GLU A 84 -11.91 -4.81 4.56
N GLY A 85 -11.54 -4.56 5.81
CA GLY A 85 -10.36 -5.14 6.45
C GLY A 85 -9.62 -4.14 7.32
N LEU A 86 -8.34 -4.41 7.59
CA LEU A 86 -7.44 -3.48 8.25
C LEU A 86 -6.78 -2.58 7.21
N CYS A 87 -7.11 -1.29 7.21
CA CYS A 87 -6.44 -0.32 6.37
C CYS A 87 -5.17 0.19 7.06
N ILE A 88 -4.07 0.19 6.34
CA ILE A 88 -2.75 0.55 6.83
C ILE A 88 -2.20 1.67 5.97
N SER A 89 -1.83 2.77 6.60
CA SER A 89 -1.25 3.93 5.93
C SER A 89 0.21 4.10 6.33
N ILE A 90 1.08 4.24 5.32
CA ILE A 90 2.53 4.39 5.48
C ILE A 90 2.99 5.60 4.66
N SER A 91 3.98 6.33 5.17
CA SER A 91 4.57 7.48 4.47
C SER A 91 4.99 7.13 3.04
N LYS A 92 4.69 8.02 2.08
CA LYS A 92 5.09 7.87 0.67
C LYS A 92 6.60 7.67 0.54
N ASP A 93 7.38 8.37 1.34
CA ASP A 93 8.86 8.28 1.33
C ASP A 93 9.37 6.87 1.72
N VAL A 94 8.63 6.13 2.55
CA VAL A 94 8.94 4.73 2.90
C VAL A 94 8.53 3.80 1.76
N LEU A 95 7.37 4.04 1.15
CA LEU A 95 6.77 3.15 0.16
C LEU A 95 7.46 3.24 -1.21
N ILE A 96 7.77 4.45 -1.70
CA ILE A 96 8.35 4.68 -3.03
C ILE A 96 9.51 3.73 -3.39
N PRO A 97 10.54 3.53 -2.54
CA PRO A 97 11.64 2.62 -2.88
C PRO A 97 11.29 1.13 -2.85
N ASN A 98 10.11 0.76 -2.32
CA ASN A 98 9.70 -0.60 -2.01
C ASN A 98 8.46 -1.07 -2.78
N ILE A 99 7.97 -0.29 -3.74
CA ILE A 99 6.77 -0.61 -4.52
C ILE A 99 7.04 -0.48 -6.01
N LEU A 100 6.25 -1.19 -6.80
CA LEU A 100 6.15 -1.04 -8.25
C LEU A 100 5.12 0.04 -8.59
N CYS A 101 5.54 1.09 -9.28
CA CYS A 101 4.66 2.12 -9.83
C CYS A 101 4.56 1.94 -11.35
N LEU A 102 3.35 1.67 -11.84
CA LEU A 102 3.09 1.65 -13.28
C LEU A 102 2.45 2.98 -13.67
N GLN A 103 2.95 3.57 -14.76
CA GLN A 103 2.48 4.85 -15.27
C GLN A 103 2.33 4.85 -16.79
N TYR A 104 1.54 5.80 -17.28
CA TYR A 104 1.49 6.18 -18.69
C TYR A 104 2.15 7.56 -18.83
N SER A 105 3.19 7.64 -19.65
CA SER A 105 3.95 8.88 -19.86
C SER A 105 3.20 9.80 -20.82
N ASN A 106 2.87 11.02 -20.40
CA ASN A 106 2.20 12.02 -21.24
C ASN A 106 3.24 12.86 -21.99
N VAL A 107 3.98 12.17 -22.84
CA VAL A 107 5.19 12.70 -23.49
C VAL A 107 4.92 13.93 -24.36
N TRP A 108 3.70 14.06 -24.89
CA TRP A 108 3.34 15.10 -25.86
C TRP A 108 2.92 16.44 -25.26
N ASN A 109 2.49 16.48 -24.00
CA ASN A 109 1.69 17.60 -23.47
C ASN A 109 2.33 18.37 -22.29
N GLU A 110 3.59 18.09 -21.91
CA GLU A 110 4.19 18.55 -20.63
C GLU A 110 3.35 18.19 -19.39
N GLU A 111 2.30 17.38 -19.56
CA GLU A 111 1.42 16.94 -18.49
C GLU A 111 2.14 15.89 -17.64
N PRO A 112 1.85 15.85 -16.33
CA PRO A 112 2.36 14.79 -15.48
C PRO A 112 1.94 13.43 -16.04
N SER A 113 2.79 12.42 -15.87
CA SER A 113 2.45 11.05 -16.20
C SER A 113 1.18 10.63 -15.45
N THR A 114 0.36 9.81 -16.11
CA THR A 114 -0.85 9.26 -15.51
C THR A 114 -0.46 8.03 -14.71
N ASP A 115 -0.68 8.06 -13.39
CA ASP A 115 -0.52 6.89 -12.53
C ASP A 115 -1.53 5.80 -12.91
N LEU A 116 -1.03 4.62 -13.28
CA LEU A 116 -1.87 3.45 -13.58
C LEU A 116 -2.08 2.59 -12.34
N GLY A 117 -1.09 2.52 -11.46
CA GLY A 117 -1.22 1.85 -10.17
C GLY A 117 0.07 1.80 -9.37
N LYS A 118 -0.08 1.57 -8.07
CA LYS A 118 0.99 1.55 -7.07
C LYS A 118 0.90 0.23 -6.31
N PHE A 119 1.86 -0.65 -6.52
CA PHE A 119 1.74 -2.06 -6.16
C PHE A 119 2.85 -2.48 -5.22
N TRP A 120 2.51 -3.08 -4.09
CA TRP A 120 3.46 -3.93 -3.38
C TRP A 120 3.24 -5.38 -3.78
N ILE A 121 4.21 -5.95 -4.48
CA ILE A 121 4.18 -7.35 -4.88
C ILE A 121 4.59 -8.17 -3.66
N LEU A 122 3.78 -9.17 -3.29
CA LEU A 122 4.07 -10.01 -2.13
C LEU A 122 5.33 -10.82 -2.41
N PRO A 123 6.40 -10.69 -1.60
CA PRO A 123 7.61 -11.48 -1.78
C PRO A 123 7.36 -12.99 -1.87
N SER A 124 6.40 -13.53 -1.12
CA SER A 124 6.04 -14.94 -1.12
C SER A 124 5.30 -15.41 -2.38
N LYS A 125 4.88 -14.49 -3.24
CA LYS A 125 4.09 -14.74 -4.47
C LYS A 125 4.70 -14.12 -5.73
N GLU A 126 5.93 -13.63 -5.64
CA GLU A 126 6.61 -12.92 -6.73
C GLU A 126 6.62 -13.73 -8.05
N ASP A 127 6.98 -15.02 -8.00
CA ASP A 127 7.00 -15.88 -9.19
C ASP A 127 5.63 -15.95 -9.88
N ARG A 128 4.55 -16.06 -9.10
CA ARG A 128 3.18 -16.14 -9.63
C ARG A 128 2.69 -14.82 -10.18
N PHE A 129 3.09 -13.71 -9.55
CA PHE A 129 2.85 -12.38 -10.09
C PHE A 129 3.48 -12.25 -11.48
N TRP A 130 4.75 -12.64 -11.61
CA TRP A 130 5.50 -12.58 -12.85
C TRP A 130 4.96 -13.52 -13.93
N GLU A 131 4.52 -14.72 -13.58
CA GLU A 131 3.81 -15.63 -14.50
C GLU A 131 2.55 -14.97 -15.09
N SER A 132 1.75 -14.30 -14.25
CA SER A 132 0.54 -13.60 -14.70
C SER A 132 0.87 -12.39 -15.57
N MET A 133 1.87 -11.60 -15.17
CA MET A 133 2.32 -10.45 -15.94
C MET A 133 2.90 -10.87 -17.29
N GLN A 134 3.58 -12.02 -17.39
CA GLN A 134 4.11 -12.50 -18.65
C GLN A 134 3.03 -12.84 -19.68
N PHE A 135 1.84 -13.24 -19.24
CA PHE A 135 0.75 -13.53 -20.16
C PHE A 135 0.17 -12.26 -20.80
N ASN A 136 0.01 -11.20 -20.00
CA ASN A 136 -0.64 -9.95 -20.44
C ASN A 136 0.35 -8.88 -20.91
N TYR A 137 1.58 -8.93 -20.38
CA TYR A 137 2.67 -7.98 -20.62
C TYR A 137 4.01 -8.74 -20.78
N PRO A 138 4.17 -9.58 -21.83
CA PRO A 138 5.24 -10.57 -21.99
C PRO A 138 6.69 -10.08 -22.04
N ASN A 139 6.93 -8.77 -22.00
CA ASN A 139 8.29 -8.22 -21.96
C ASN A 139 8.55 -7.43 -20.67
N LEU A 140 7.61 -7.35 -19.73
CA LEU A 140 7.84 -6.73 -18.42
C LEU A 140 8.81 -7.58 -17.57
N LEU A 141 8.90 -8.90 -17.81
CA LEU A 141 9.92 -9.76 -17.20
C LEU A 141 11.36 -9.34 -17.51
N THR A 142 11.61 -8.64 -18.62
CA THR A 142 12.96 -8.15 -18.93
C THR A 142 13.43 -7.11 -17.92
N LEU A 143 12.51 -6.47 -17.19
CA LEU A 143 12.83 -5.57 -16.09
C LEU A 143 13.12 -6.37 -14.81
N GLY A 144 12.40 -7.46 -14.55
CA GLY A 144 12.60 -8.36 -13.40
C GLY A 144 12.58 -7.65 -12.05
N GLN A 145 12.00 -6.45 -11.99
CA GLN A 145 12.07 -5.55 -10.85
C GLN A 145 10.67 -5.42 -10.23
N THR A 146 10.55 -5.81 -8.97
CA THR A 146 9.31 -5.70 -8.18
C THR A 146 9.14 -4.33 -7.53
N THR A 147 10.10 -3.44 -7.74
CA THR A 147 10.10 -2.06 -7.25
C THR A 147 10.56 -1.08 -8.33
N GLY A 148 10.21 0.19 -8.18
CA GLY A 148 10.55 1.26 -9.11
C GLY A 148 9.38 1.71 -9.97
N THR A 149 9.62 2.70 -10.82
CA THR A 149 8.59 3.34 -11.65
C THR A 149 8.81 3.00 -13.12
N PHE A 150 7.78 2.51 -13.80
CA PHE A 150 7.86 2.09 -15.20
C PHE A 150 6.71 2.64 -16.03
N ALA A 151 7.06 3.26 -17.16
CA ALA A 151 6.11 3.67 -18.17
C ALA A 151 5.74 2.48 -19.08
N LEU A 152 4.44 2.26 -19.28
CA LEU A 152 3.96 1.20 -20.17
C LEU A 152 3.93 1.60 -21.66
N ASN A 153 4.05 2.89 -21.97
CA ASN A 153 4.20 3.43 -23.34
C ASN A 153 5.65 3.86 -23.64
N LYS A 154 6.60 2.97 -23.35
CA LYS A 154 8.05 3.24 -23.38
C LYS A 154 8.59 3.71 -24.74
N ARG A 155 7.97 3.31 -25.86
CA ARG A 155 8.45 3.71 -27.19
C ARG A 155 8.19 5.20 -27.44
N GLU A 156 7.01 5.70 -27.07
CA GLU A 156 6.68 7.13 -27.19
C GLU A 156 7.61 7.99 -26.34
N GLU A 157 7.89 7.55 -25.11
CA GLU A 157 8.82 8.22 -24.20
C GLU A 157 10.21 8.34 -24.84
N ILE A 158 10.74 7.23 -25.36
CA ILE A 158 12.06 7.22 -26.01
C ILE A 158 12.06 8.09 -27.27
N GLU A 159 11.05 7.99 -28.15
CA GLU A 159 10.98 8.77 -29.39
C GLU A 159 11.06 10.29 -29.11
N TYR A 160 10.45 10.79 -28.03
CA TYR A 160 10.54 12.19 -27.64
C TYR A 160 11.91 12.63 -27.12
N TYR A 161 12.52 11.84 -26.22
CA TYR A 161 13.85 12.15 -25.68
C TYR A 161 14.99 11.81 -26.66
N SER A 162 14.71 11.10 -27.75
CA SER A 162 15.71 10.63 -28.73
C SER A 162 16.43 11.75 -29.50
N ASN A 163 15.93 12.99 -29.46
CA ASN A 163 16.66 14.14 -29.99
C ASN A 163 18.03 14.35 -29.31
N GLU A 164 18.28 13.77 -28.12
CA GLU A 164 19.56 13.82 -27.40
C GLU A 164 20.34 12.49 -27.40
N PHE A 165 19.73 11.36 -27.79
CA PHE A 165 20.33 10.03 -27.66
C PHE A 165 20.30 9.23 -28.98
N SER A 166 21.18 9.58 -29.90
CA SER A 166 21.32 9.04 -31.27
C SER A 166 21.69 7.54 -31.39
N ASN A 167 21.75 6.77 -30.30
CA ASN A 167 22.24 5.38 -30.30
C ASN A 167 21.21 4.33 -29.83
N PHE A 168 19.94 4.69 -29.59
CA PHE A 168 18.94 3.70 -29.18
C PHE A 168 18.30 2.98 -30.37
N ASN A 169 18.27 1.64 -30.31
CA ASN A 169 17.50 0.82 -31.26
C ASN A 169 16.01 0.88 -30.89
N ILE A 170 15.28 1.83 -31.46
CA ILE A 170 13.85 2.05 -31.21
C ILE A 170 13.01 0.78 -31.46
N ASN A 171 13.48 -0.13 -32.33
CA ASN A 171 12.79 -1.39 -32.62
C ASN A 171 12.74 -2.38 -31.44
N GLU A 172 13.57 -2.19 -30.41
CA GLU A 172 13.58 -3.01 -29.20
C GLU A 172 12.51 -2.58 -28.17
N TYR A 173 11.94 -1.39 -28.34
CA TYR A 173 10.94 -0.84 -27.42
C TYR A 173 9.55 -0.92 -28.03
N ARG A 174 8.61 -1.48 -27.27
CA ARG A 174 7.20 -1.55 -27.64
C ARG A 174 6.37 -0.78 -26.61
N ASN A 175 5.35 -0.08 -27.10
CA ASN A 175 4.25 0.33 -26.25
C ASN A 175 3.47 -0.93 -25.84
N PHE A 176 3.26 -1.10 -24.54
CA PHE A 176 2.36 -2.11 -23.99
C PHE A 176 0.91 -1.63 -24.03
N ILE A 177 0.71 -0.33 -23.91
CA ILE A 177 -0.57 0.37 -24.05
C ILE A 177 -0.35 1.65 -24.85
N ASN A 178 -1.37 2.09 -25.60
CA ASN A 178 -1.39 3.34 -26.36
C ASN A 178 -2.25 4.43 -25.70
N SER A 179 -2.98 4.09 -24.63
CA SER A 179 -3.67 5.05 -23.79
C SER A 179 -3.81 4.51 -22.36
N PRO A 180 -4.00 5.37 -21.34
CA PRO A 180 -4.20 4.93 -19.97
C PRO A 180 -5.40 3.99 -19.79
N GLU A 181 -6.47 4.15 -20.59
CA GLU A 181 -7.69 3.34 -20.51
C GLU A 181 -7.50 1.89 -20.96
N GLU A 182 -6.46 1.59 -21.73
CA GLU A 182 -6.11 0.22 -22.13
C GLU A 182 -5.50 -0.58 -20.98
N PHE A 183 -5.07 0.08 -19.89
CA PHE A 183 -4.53 -0.61 -18.74
C PHE A 183 -5.64 -1.30 -17.92
N ASP A 184 -5.69 -2.62 -18.01
CA ASP A 184 -6.56 -3.44 -17.16
C ASP A 184 -5.80 -3.99 -15.96
N ILE A 185 -6.04 -3.42 -14.79
CA ILE A 185 -5.46 -3.90 -13.53
C ILE A 185 -5.81 -5.37 -13.24
N LYS A 186 -6.96 -5.87 -13.71
CA LYS A 186 -7.37 -7.27 -13.50
C LYS A 186 -6.53 -8.25 -14.31
N SER A 187 -5.85 -7.75 -15.34
CA SER A 187 -4.90 -8.55 -16.12
C SER A 187 -3.57 -8.77 -15.37
N MET A 188 -3.30 -8.06 -14.28
CA MET A 188 -2.08 -8.27 -13.48
C MET A 188 -2.12 -9.55 -12.62
N GLY A 189 -3.25 -10.27 -12.62
CA GLY A 189 -3.42 -11.56 -11.94
C GLY A 189 -4.39 -11.49 -10.77
N SER A 190 -4.25 -12.44 -9.84
CA SER A 190 -5.07 -12.41 -8.61
C SER A 190 -4.62 -11.24 -7.73
N SER A 191 -5.59 -10.59 -7.08
CA SER A 191 -5.34 -9.65 -5.98
C SER A 191 -4.62 -10.27 -4.78
N ASP A 192 -4.41 -11.59 -4.80
CA ASP A 192 -3.65 -12.32 -3.77
C ASP A 192 -2.13 -12.28 -4.01
N TYR A 193 -1.65 -11.71 -5.12
CA TYR A 193 -0.22 -11.64 -5.46
C TYR A 193 0.39 -10.26 -5.21
N TYR A 194 -0.44 -9.24 -5.11
CA TYR A 194 -0.02 -7.87 -4.89
C TYR A 194 -1.06 -7.10 -4.08
N LEU A 195 -0.62 -6.02 -3.45
CA LEU A 195 -1.47 -5.04 -2.79
C LEU A 195 -1.46 -3.73 -3.57
N LEU A 196 -2.64 -3.16 -3.78
CA LEU A 196 -2.81 -1.87 -4.43
C LEU A 196 -2.87 -0.76 -3.37
N PHE A 197 -2.06 0.28 -3.57
CA PHE A 197 -2.07 1.48 -2.74
C PHE A 197 -2.93 2.59 -3.33
N HIS A 198 -3.59 3.32 -2.44
CA HIS A 198 -4.41 4.49 -2.75
C HIS A 198 -3.95 5.70 -1.93
N ASP A 199 -4.28 6.91 -2.39
CA ASP A 199 -4.05 8.11 -1.58
C ASP A 199 -4.93 8.11 -0.34
N ASP A 200 -4.31 8.34 0.82
CA ASP A 200 -5.02 8.50 2.08
C ASP A 200 -5.53 9.95 2.18
N LYS A 201 -6.86 10.10 2.22
CA LYS A 201 -7.51 11.41 2.34
C LYS A 201 -7.27 12.10 3.68
N LEU A 202 -7.10 11.33 4.75
CA LEU A 202 -6.88 11.85 6.11
C LEU A 202 -5.40 12.16 6.35
N PHE A 203 -4.50 11.38 5.72
CA PHE A 203 -3.05 11.55 5.83
C PHE A 203 -2.41 11.70 4.43
N PRO A 204 -2.47 12.90 3.80
CA PRO A 204 -2.10 13.07 2.38
C PRO A 204 -0.64 12.75 2.02
N TYR A 205 0.24 12.69 3.02
CA TYR A 205 1.65 12.31 2.89
C TYR A 205 1.88 10.79 2.92
N THR A 206 0.81 10.00 3.04
CA THR A 206 0.84 8.54 3.08
C THR A 206 0.09 7.95 1.89
N TRP A 207 0.41 6.70 1.57
CA TRP A 207 -0.51 5.84 0.83
C TRP A 207 -1.08 4.78 1.75
N GLN A 208 -2.28 4.33 1.42
CA GLN A 208 -3.07 3.38 2.18
C GLN A 208 -3.35 2.12 1.36
N VAL A 209 -3.30 0.98 2.03
CA VAL A 209 -3.79 -0.31 1.55
C VAL A 209 -4.77 -0.88 2.56
N CYS A 210 -5.78 -1.63 2.12
CA CYS A 210 -6.66 -2.38 3.03
C CYS A 210 -6.45 -3.88 2.85
N ILE A 211 -6.18 -4.58 3.95
CA ILE A 211 -5.83 -6.00 3.99
C ILE A 211 -6.91 -6.76 4.75
N SER A 212 -7.42 -7.83 4.15
CA SER A 212 -8.43 -8.72 4.75
C SER A 212 -7.90 -10.12 5.08
N SER A 213 -6.75 -10.52 4.54
CA SER A 213 -6.10 -11.80 4.83
C SER A 213 -5.09 -11.66 5.96
N LYS A 214 -5.12 -12.63 6.88
CA LYS A 214 -4.16 -12.76 7.97
C LYS A 214 -2.74 -12.96 7.45
N GLU A 215 -2.55 -13.88 6.52
CA GLU A 215 -1.24 -14.26 5.97
C GLU A 215 -0.59 -13.06 5.27
N VAL A 216 -1.39 -12.32 4.49
CA VAL A 216 -0.92 -11.11 3.79
C VAL A 216 -0.56 -10.01 4.79
N LEU A 217 -1.34 -9.84 5.86
CA LEU A 217 -1.03 -8.89 6.92
C LEU A 217 0.28 -9.22 7.63
N GLU A 218 0.49 -10.50 7.96
CA GLU A 218 1.71 -10.96 8.62
C GLU A 218 2.96 -10.66 7.77
N GLU A 219 2.89 -10.94 6.47
CA GLU A 219 3.97 -10.63 5.53
C GLU A 219 4.19 -9.12 5.42
N PHE A 220 3.12 -8.34 5.27
CA PHE A 220 3.17 -6.88 5.13
C PHE A 220 3.81 -6.20 6.34
N ILE A 221 3.35 -6.52 7.56
CA ILE A 221 3.90 -5.96 8.79
C ILE A 221 5.35 -6.41 8.98
N SER A 222 5.67 -7.69 8.72
CA SER A 222 7.03 -8.20 8.85
C SER A 222 8.03 -7.51 7.91
N TYR A 223 7.57 -7.08 6.74
CA TYR A 223 8.37 -6.36 5.75
C TYR A 223 8.50 -4.87 6.13
N PHE A 224 7.39 -4.14 6.18
CA PHE A 224 7.43 -2.68 6.32
C PHE A 224 7.75 -2.20 7.73
N ALA A 225 7.37 -2.93 8.79
CA ALA A 225 7.70 -2.48 10.14
C ALA A 225 9.21 -2.46 10.39
N LYS A 226 9.98 -3.38 9.78
CA LYS A 226 11.45 -3.37 9.84
C LYS A 226 12.02 -2.14 9.17
N ILE A 227 11.55 -1.82 7.97
CA ILE A 227 11.98 -0.63 7.22
C ILE A 227 11.67 0.65 8.01
N ILE A 228 10.49 0.73 8.61
CA ILE A 228 10.09 1.89 9.43
C ILE A 228 10.94 1.97 10.71
N LEU A 229 11.29 0.84 11.32
CA LEU A 229 12.16 0.78 12.50
C LEU A 229 13.60 1.20 12.20
N GLU A 230 14.09 1.04 10.98
CA GLU A 230 15.47 1.37 10.58
C GLU A 230 15.68 2.86 10.30
N GLN A 231 14.61 3.65 10.22
CA GLN A 231 14.64 5.11 10.17
C GLN A 231 15.04 5.73 11.51
#